data_AF-A0A7C1RYQ5-F1
#
_entry.id   AF-A0A7C1RYQ5-F1
#
_cell.length_a   1.000
_cell.length_b   1.000
_cell.length_c   1.000
_cell.angle_alpha   90.00
_cell.angle_beta   90.00
_cell.angle_gamma   90.00
#
_symmetry.space_group_name_H-M   'P 1'
#
loop_
_entity.id
_entity.type
_entity.pdbx_description
1 polymer ?
#
loop_
_entity_poly.entity_id
_entity_poly.type
_entity_poly.pdbx_seq_one_letter_code
_entity_poly.pdbx_strand_id
1 'polypeptide(L)'
;MLIPSLRKRHPPTHKPVPSFGPGRDLKFQDIETLLETYLSKQEIANIYHAYIFGYQAHAGQHRASGESYISHPVEVARILAGLHMDSKAISAAILHDVIEDTPTAKKQLSRGFGK
;
A
#
# COMPACT_ATOMS: atom_id res chain seq x y z
N MET A 1 -14.09 33.58 -17.54
CA MET A 1 -13.40 32.27 -17.62
C MET A 1 -12.61 32.11 -16.33
N LEU A 2 -13.12 31.36 -15.34
CA LEU A 2 -12.54 31.27 -13.99
C LEU A 2 -11.59 30.07 -13.93
N ILE A 3 -10.32 30.29 -13.60
CA ILE A 3 -9.31 29.23 -13.45
C ILE A 3 -9.52 28.54 -12.08
N PRO A 4 -9.64 27.20 -11.99
CA PRO A 4 -9.91 26.54 -10.72
C PRO A 4 -8.69 26.54 -9.79
N SER A 5 -8.93 27.03 -8.58
CA SER A 5 -8.32 26.68 -7.27
C SER A 5 -6.97 25.96 -7.29
N LEU A 6 -5.92 26.73 -6.98
CA LEU A 6 -4.62 26.22 -6.55
C LEU A 6 -4.79 25.30 -5.34
N ARG A 7 -4.51 24.00 -5.49
CA ARG A 7 -4.27 23.11 -4.33
C ARG A 7 -3.20 23.76 -3.47
N LYS A 8 -3.54 24.08 -2.22
CA LYS A 8 -2.60 24.56 -1.22
C LYS A 8 -1.52 23.49 -1.05
N ARG A 9 -0.33 23.73 -1.59
CA ARG A 9 0.84 22.89 -1.34
C ARG A 9 1.29 23.16 0.08
N HIS A 10 1.00 22.25 1.01
CA HIS A 10 1.60 22.29 2.34
C HIS A 10 3.07 21.90 2.25
N PRO A 11 3.98 22.62 2.92
CA PRO A 11 5.39 22.22 2.97
C PRO A 11 5.52 20.86 3.69
N PRO A 12 6.38 19.94 3.21
CA PRO A 12 6.55 18.64 3.83
C PRO A 12 7.22 18.83 5.19
N THR A 13 6.47 18.58 6.27
CA THR A 13 7.04 18.37 7.59
C THR A 13 7.57 16.94 7.63
N HIS A 14 8.86 16.76 7.32
CA HIS A 14 9.51 15.44 7.37
C HIS A 14 9.61 15.00 8.84
N LYS A 15 8.56 14.36 9.35
CA LYS A 15 8.66 13.58 10.58
C LYS A 15 9.43 12.29 10.23
N PRO A 16 10.40 11.86 11.06
CA PRO A 16 11.07 10.60 10.83
C PRO A 16 10.05 9.47 10.84
N VAL A 17 10.09 8.63 9.81
CA VAL A 17 9.24 7.43 9.73
C VAL A 17 9.70 6.49 10.83
N PRO A 18 8.81 6.05 11.75
CA PRO A 18 9.19 5.06 12.75
C PRO A 18 9.77 3.82 12.06
N SER A 19 10.97 3.41 12.49
CA SER A 19 11.61 2.19 12.05
C SER A 19 11.06 1.02 12.87
N PHE A 20 10.44 0.07 12.20
CA PHE A 20 10.07 -1.20 12.82
C PHE A 20 11.25 -2.17 12.65
N GLY A 21 11.69 -2.80 13.74
CA GLY A 21 12.81 -3.74 13.71
C GLY A 21 12.49 -5.00 12.87
N PRO A 22 13.51 -5.78 12.48
CA PRO A 22 13.31 -7.01 11.73
C PRO A 22 12.48 -8.03 12.54
N GLY A 23 11.57 -8.75 11.88
CA GLY A 23 10.78 -9.83 12.49
C GLY A 23 9.44 -9.41 13.10
N ARG A 24 8.87 -8.26 12.71
CA ARG A 24 7.51 -7.84 13.08
C ARG A 24 6.55 -8.03 11.92
N ASP A 25 5.46 -8.74 12.19
CA ASP A 25 4.30 -8.87 11.28
C ASP A 25 3.58 -7.52 11.10
N LEU A 26 4.13 -6.69 10.21
CA LEU A 26 3.68 -5.33 9.90
C LEU A 26 2.30 -5.36 9.25
N LYS A 27 1.38 -4.52 9.74
CA LYS A 27 -0.01 -4.42 9.26
C LYS A 27 -0.35 -2.99 8.86
N PHE A 28 -1.50 -2.81 8.21
CA PHE A 28 -1.97 -1.50 7.77
C PHE A 28 -2.02 -0.46 8.90
N GLN A 29 -2.44 -0.87 10.10
CA GLN A 29 -2.50 0.02 11.27
C GLN A 29 -1.13 0.63 11.63
N ASP A 30 -0.02 -0.04 11.30
CA ASP A 30 1.32 0.47 11.56
C ASP A 30 1.70 1.67 10.66
N ILE A 31 0.99 1.87 9.53
CA ILE A 31 1.24 2.98 8.59
C ILE A 31 0.09 3.99 8.53
N GLU A 32 -1.09 3.66 9.08
CA GLU A 32 -2.30 4.49 9.00
C GLU A 32 -2.07 5.91 9.56
N THR A 33 -1.48 6.03 10.75
CA THR A 33 -1.19 7.34 11.36
C THR A 33 -0.28 8.20 10.50
N LEU A 34 0.65 7.59 9.75
CA LEU A 34 1.53 8.31 8.82
C LEU A 34 0.74 8.83 7.61
N LEU A 35 -0.12 7.98 7.03
CA LEU A 35 -0.97 8.36 5.89
C LEU A 35 -1.92 9.51 6.25
N GLU A 36 -2.48 9.50 7.47
CA GLU A 36 -3.36 10.56 8.00
C GLU A 36 -2.68 11.94 8.07
N THR A 37 -1.35 12.01 8.08
CA THR A 37 -0.64 13.29 8.15
C THR A 37 -0.70 14.11 6.86
N TYR A 38 -0.95 13.48 5.71
CA TYR A 38 -0.87 14.16 4.41
C TYR A 38 -1.92 13.72 3.37
N LEU A 39 -2.65 12.62 3.59
CA LEU A 39 -3.70 12.15 2.68
C LEU A 39 -5.10 12.42 3.22
N SER A 40 -6.06 12.55 2.30
CA SER A 40 -7.48 12.63 2.67
C SER A 40 -8.03 11.27 3.10
N LYS A 41 -9.14 11.26 3.86
CA LYS A 41 -9.82 10.03 4.27
C LYS A 41 -10.20 9.12 3.10
N GLN A 42 -10.60 9.70 1.96
CA GLN A 42 -10.94 8.94 0.76
C GLN A 42 -9.72 8.25 0.15
N GLU A 43 -8.58 8.92 0.16
CA GLU A 43 -7.31 8.35 -0.32
C GLU A 43 -6.84 7.21 0.58
N ILE A 44 -6.93 7.37 1.90
CA ILE A 44 -6.60 6.32 2.87
C ILE A 44 -7.53 5.12 2.71
N ALA A 45 -8.82 5.34 2.49
CA ALA A 45 -9.78 4.27 2.22
C ALA A 45 -9.40 3.46 0.97
N ASN A 46 -8.96 4.13 -0.11
CA ASN A 46 -8.50 3.44 -1.32
C ASN A 46 -7.26 2.57 -1.06
N ILE A 47 -6.31 3.07 -0.25
CA ILE A 47 -5.13 2.30 0.16
C ILE A 47 -5.54 1.11 1.03
N TYR A 48 -6.49 1.29 1.94
CA TYR A 48 -7.02 0.21 2.77
C TYR A 48 -7.71 -0.88 1.93
N HIS A 49 -8.47 -0.51 0.91
CA HIS A 49 -9.05 -1.47 -0.03
C HIS A 49 -7.96 -2.28 -0.76
N ALA A 50 -6.89 -1.62 -1.21
CA ALA A 50 -5.73 -2.31 -1.79
C ALA A 50 -5.08 -3.27 -0.78
N TYR A 51 -4.95 -2.86 0.49
CA TYR A 51 -4.42 -3.70 1.57
C TYR A 51 -5.26 -4.96 1.78
N ILE A 52 -6.59 -4.83 1.89
CA ILE A 52 -7.47 -5.98 2.07
C ILE A 52 -7.36 -6.94 0.89
N PHE A 53 -7.31 -6.43 -0.33
CA PHE A 53 -7.15 -7.24 -1.52
C PHE A 53 -5.81 -7.99 -1.54
N GLY A 54 -4.70 -7.29 -1.28
CA GLY A 54 -3.38 -7.91 -1.21
C GLY A 54 -3.27 -8.94 -0.08
N TYR A 55 -3.79 -8.61 1.10
CA TYR A 55 -3.83 -9.52 2.25
C TYR A 55 -4.55 -10.83 1.92
N GLN A 56 -5.71 -10.74 1.26
CA GLN A 56 -6.48 -11.90 0.83
C GLN A 56 -5.77 -12.69 -0.28
N ALA A 57 -5.14 -12.00 -1.23
CA ALA A 57 -4.43 -12.65 -2.33
C ALA A 57 -3.21 -13.44 -1.85
N HIS A 58 -2.51 -12.94 -0.84
CA HIS A 58 -1.36 -13.60 -0.20
C HIS A 58 -1.75 -14.45 1.02
N ALA A 59 -3.03 -14.75 1.24
CA ALA A 59 -3.47 -15.54 2.38
C ALA A 59 -2.78 -16.92 2.39
N GLY A 60 -2.16 -17.27 3.53
CA GLY A 60 -1.40 -18.51 3.71
C GLY A 60 0.05 -18.46 3.21
N GLN A 61 0.46 -17.39 2.52
CA GLN A 61 1.85 -17.16 2.14
C GLN A 61 2.62 -16.52 3.30
N HIS A 62 3.87 -16.96 3.46
CA HIS A 62 4.76 -16.47 4.51
C HIS A 62 6.11 -16.11 3.90
N ARG A 63 6.79 -15.13 4.51
CA ARG A 63 8.19 -14.81 4.18
C ARG A 63 9.10 -15.92 4.71
N ALA A 64 10.34 -15.95 4.21
CA ALA A 64 11.38 -16.84 4.75
C ALA A 64 11.65 -16.64 6.26
N SER A 65 11.35 -15.44 6.78
CA SER A 65 11.39 -15.09 8.21
C SER A 65 10.23 -15.66 9.04
N GLY A 66 9.18 -16.20 8.41
CA GLY A 66 7.98 -16.71 9.07
C GLY A 66 6.82 -15.71 9.22
N GLU A 67 7.03 -14.44 8.89
CA GLU A 67 5.98 -13.40 8.91
C GLU A 67 4.97 -13.61 7.77
N SER A 68 3.76 -13.07 7.91
CA SER A 68 2.80 -13.07 6.79
C SER A 68 3.38 -12.31 5.60
N TYR A 69 3.20 -12.83 4.38
CA TYR A 69 3.79 -12.22 3.18
C TYR A 69 3.39 -10.74 3.00
N ILE A 70 2.15 -10.39 3.39
CA ILE A 70 1.62 -9.01 3.32
C ILE A 70 2.49 -7.99 4.06
N SER A 71 3.28 -8.41 5.06
CA SER A 71 4.21 -7.53 5.78
C SER A 71 5.21 -6.87 4.82
N HIS A 72 5.63 -7.55 3.75
CA HIS A 72 6.57 -7.01 2.77
C HIS A 72 5.95 -5.85 1.95
N PRO A 73 4.81 -6.01 1.25
CA PRO A 73 4.17 -4.88 0.57
C PRO A 73 3.82 -3.70 1.50
N VAL A 74 3.46 -3.96 2.77
CA VAL A 74 3.20 -2.87 3.75
C VAL A 74 4.49 -2.14 4.12
N GLU A 75 5.64 -2.83 4.20
CA GLU A 75 6.93 -2.20 4.44
C GLU A 75 7.34 -1.28 3.28
N VAL A 76 7.14 -1.73 2.04
CA VAL A 76 7.37 -0.90 0.84
C VAL A 76 6.44 0.33 0.86
N ALA A 77 5.16 0.14 1.17
CA ALA A 77 4.19 1.21 1.30
C ALA A 77 4.58 2.22 2.39
N ARG A 78 5.11 1.76 3.53
CA ARG A 78 5.64 2.62 4.61
C ARG A 78 6.77 3.51 4.13
N ILE A 79 7.72 2.96 3.36
CA ILE A 79 8.85 3.72 2.81
C ILE A 79 8.34 4.82 1.88
N LEU A 80 7.43 4.49 0.96
CA LEU A 80 6.86 5.48 0.04
C LEU A 80 6.01 6.53 0.76
N ALA A 81 5.29 6.15 1.81
CA ALA A 81 4.55 7.09 2.64
C ALA A 81 5.50 8.05 3.38
N GLY A 82 6.68 7.58 3.77
CA GLY A 82 7.78 8.39 4.29
C GLY A 82 8.30 9.44 3.31
N LEU A 83 8.18 9.17 2.02
CA LEU A 83 8.49 10.11 0.93
C LEU A 83 7.28 10.96 0.52
N HIS A 84 6.15 10.83 1.23
CA HIS A 84 4.89 11.52 0.96
C HIS A 84 4.38 11.27 -0.48
N MET A 85 4.56 10.05 -1.00
CA MET A 85 4.05 9.64 -2.30
C MET A 85 2.52 9.63 -2.33
N ASP A 86 1.93 9.82 -3.51
CA ASP A 86 0.48 9.87 -3.63
C ASP A 86 -0.20 8.53 -3.34
N SER A 87 -1.50 8.58 -3.07
CA SER A 87 -2.29 7.40 -2.72
C SER A 87 -2.25 6.29 -3.78
N LYS A 88 -2.08 6.63 -5.06
CA LYS A 88 -1.98 5.64 -6.14
C LYS A 88 -0.66 4.89 -6.07
N ALA A 89 0.45 5.59 -5.81
CA ALA A 89 1.76 4.99 -5.62
C ALA A 89 1.77 4.08 -4.38
N ILE A 90 1.15 4.52 -3.26
CA ILE A 90 1.03 3.67 -2.06
C ILE A 90 0.19 2.42 -2.35
N SER A 91 -0.97 2.56 -3.00
CA SER A 91 -1.79 1.41 -3.42
C SER A 91 -1.04 0.46 -4.36
N ALA A 92 -0.27 1.00 -5.31
CA ALA A 92 0.53 0.19 -6.23
C ALA A 92 1.61 -0.60 -5.47
N ALA A 93 2.29 0.01 -4.50
CA ALA A 93 3.25 -0.69 -3.65
C ALA A 93 2.62 -1.83 -2.85
N ILE A 94 1.39 -1.66 -2.35
CA ILE A 94 0.68 -2.74 -1.66
C ILE A 94 0.35 -3.91 -2.61
N LEU A 95 0.10 -3.62 -3.89
CA LEU A 95 -0.41 -4.59 -4.86
C LEU A 95 0.65 -5.19 -5.78
N HIS A 96 1.89 -4.71 -5.74
CA HIS A 96 2.88 -5.02 -6.77
C HIS A 96 3.12 -6.53 -6.94
N ASP A 97 3.31 -7.25 -5.84
CA ASP A 97 3.51 -8.71 -5.85
C ASP A 97 2.22 -9.51 -6.03
N VAL A 98 1.04 -8.88 -5.94
CA VAL A 98 -0.22 -9.62 -6.10
C VAL A 98 -0.35 -10.16 -7.53
N ILE A 99 0.13 -9.42 -8.53
CA ILE A 99 0.09 -9.86 -9.93
C ILE A 99 1.07 -11.00 -10.18
N GLU A 100 2.26 -10.94 -9.57
CA GLU A 100 3.38 -11.84 -9.84
C GLU A 100 3.28 -13.14 -9.02
N ASP A 101 2.96 -13.03 -7.72
CA ASP A 101 3.11 -14.13 -6.76
C ASP A 101 1.79 -14.78 -6.34
N THR A 102 0.67 -14.32 -6.90
CA THR A 102 -0.64 -14.90 -6.58
C THR A 102 -1.39 -15.36 -7.84
N PRO A 103 -2.29 -16.34 -7.72
CA PRO A 103 -3.13 -16.77 -8.84
C PRO A 103 -4.09 -15.69 -9.37
N THR A 104 -4.13 -14.50 -8.77
CA THR A 104 -5.09 -13.43 -9.05
C THR A 104 -5.04 -12.98 -10.50
N ALA A 105 -3.84 -12.66 -11.02
CA ALA A 105 -3.66 -12.29 -12.42
C ALA A 105 -4.02 -13.44 -13.37
N LYS A 106 -3.62 -14.68 -13.05
CA LYS A 106 -3.97 -15.88 -13.83
C LYS A 106 -5.48 -16.11 -13.88
N LYS A 107 -6.20 -15.87 -12.77
CA LYS A 107 -7.68 -15.96 -12.70
C LYS A 107 -8.37 -14.85 -13.50
N GLN A 108 -7.84 -13.63 -13.51
CA GLN A 108 -8.37 -12.55 -14.36
C GLN A 108 -8.10 -12.80 -15.85
N LEU A 109 -6.87 -13.21 -16.20
CA LEU A 109 -6.50 -13.51 -17.59
C LEU A 109 -7.26 -14.71 -18.15
N SER A 110 -7.42 -15.80 -17.37
CA SER A 110 -8.25 -16.94 -17.79
C SER A 110 -9.73 -16.62 -17.96
N ARG A 111 -10.25 -15.59 -17.26
CA ARG A 111 -11.63 -15.10 -17.43
C ARG A 111 -11.78 -14.13 -18.60
N GLY A 112 -10.75 -13.36 -18.93
CA GLY A 112 -10.79 -12.34 -19.99
C GLY A 112 -10.34 -12.82 -21.37
N PHE A 113 -9.47 -13.83 -21.43
CA PHE A 113 -8.76 -14.22 -22.66
C PHE A 113 -8.65 -15.75 -22.79
N GLY A 114 -9.66 -16.48 -22.33
CA GLY A 114 -9.63 -17.92 -22.07
C GLY A 114 -8.90 -18.81 -23.10
N LYS A 115 -8.11 -19.74 -22.53
CA LYS A 115 -7.40 -20.91 -23.09
C LYS A 115 -6.40 -20.67 -24.23
#